data_AF-A0AAW0Y795-F1
#
_entry.id   AF-A0AAW0Y795-F1
#
_cell.length_a   1.000
_cell.length_b   1.000
_cell.length_c   1.000
_cell.angle_alpha   90.00
_cell.angle_beta   90.00
_cell.angle_gamma   90.00
#
_symmetry.space_group_name_H-M   'P 1'
#
loop_
_entity.id
_entity.type
_entity.pdbx_description
1 polymer ?
#
loop_
_entity_poly.entity_id
_entity_poly.type
_entity_poly.pdbx_seq_one_letter_code
_entity_poly.pdbx_strand_id
1 'polypeptide(L)'
;TNPRSGSREYLYDGALVRYTCDAGYQLRGSPALYCNGIYWNDTEPTCVAPAEPAVSCSFENDLCGWSNDPSNHFNWERKRGPSQSFTAGTGPSADHTLGTNQGHYMYVDASIPRDVGENALLYSPVYPSDITTTDSCFSFYFHKYGRNSGALNAYVKLEG
;
A
#
# COMPACT_ATOMS: atom_id res chain seq x y z
N THR A 1 -8.58 20.59 -5.55
CA THR A 1 -7.56 20.70 -4.49
C THR A 1 -7.85 21.98 -3.72
N ASN A 2 -7.94 21.89 -2.40
CA ASN A 2 -8.45 22.98 -1.55
C ASN A 2 -7.30 23.93 -1.17
N PRO A 3 -7.29 25.21 -1.57
CA PRO A 3 -6.23 26.16 -1.23
C PRO A 3 -6.23 26.60 0.26
N ARG A 4 -6.97 25.92 1.15
CA ARG A 4 -7.09 26.26 2.57
C ARG A 4 -6.29 25.37 3.52
N SER A 5 -5.61 24.32 3.04
CA SER A 5 -4.85 23.38 3.89
C SER A 5 -3.41 23.84 4.15
N GLY A 6 -3.22 25.15 4.34
CA GLY A 6 -1.91 25.77 4.55
C GLY A 6 -1.99 27.29 4.71
N SER A 7 -0.85 27.89 5.04
CA SER A 7 -0.68 29.33 5.25
C SER A 7 0.27 29.95 4.23
N ARG A 8 0.07 31.25 3.96
CA ARG A 8 0.96 32.08 3.14
C ARG A 8 1.43 33.30 3.93
N GLU A 9 2.73 33.57 3.87
CA GLU A 9 3.39 34.71 4.52
C GLU A 9 3.95 35.65 3.45
N TYR A 10 3.57 36.93 3.50
CA TYR A 10 4.06 37.98 2.60
C TYR A 10 5.24 38.71 3.23
N LEU A 11 6.36 38.73 2.52
CA LEU A 11 7.62 39.36 2.94
C LEU A 11 8.04 40.41 1.91
N TYR A 12 8.84 41.38 2.35
CA TYR A 12 9.37 42.44 1.49
C TYR A 12 8.28 43.16 0.67
N ASP A 13 7.23 43.62 1.34
CA ASP A 13 6.09 44.31 0.72
C ASP A 13 5.42 43.49 -0.40
N GLY A 14 5.40 42.16 -0.24
CA GLY A 14 4.81 41.22 -1.19
C GLY A 14 5.72 40.81 -2.35
N ALA A 15 7.00 41.23 -2.38
CA ALA A 15 7.96 40.75 -3.38
C ALA A 15 8.36 39.28 -3.17
N LEU A 16 8.17 38.73 -1.97
CA LEU A 16 8.39 37.32 -1.64
C LEU A 16 7.17 36.76 -0.90
N VAL A 17 6.68 35.59 -1.32
CA VAL A 17 5.62 34.87 -0.62
C VAL A 17 6.15 33.50 -0.22
N ARG A 18 6.03 33.14 1.06
CA ARG A 18 6.35 31.80 1.56
C ARG A 18 5.09 31.01 1.83
N TYR A 19 5.12 29.73 1.49
CA TYR A 19 4.01 28.80 1.64
C TYR A 19 4.38 27.72 2.65
N THR A 20 3.43 27.36 3.50
CA THR A 20 3.58 26.28 4.46
C THR A 20 2.28 25.50 4.51
N CYS A 21 2.36 24.18 4.49
CA CYS A 21 1.17 23.34 4.58
C CYS A 21 0.83 23.04 6.04
N ASP A 22 -0.45 22.80 6.30
CA ASP A 22 -0.91 22.34 7.61
C ASP A 22 -0.28 20.98 7.94
N ALA A 23 -0.23 20.64 9.24
CA ALA A 23 0.32 19.37 9.69
C ALA A 23 -0.32 18.18 8.94
N GLY A 24 0.52 17.29 8.42
CA GLY A 24 0.11 16.13 7.62
C GLY A 24 0.06 16.37 6.11
N TYR A 25 -0.07 17.62 5.65
CA TYR A 25 -0.07 17.93 4.23
C TYR A 25 1.35 18.11 3.68
N GLN A 26 1.58 17.64 2.46
CA GLN A 26 2.85 17.81 1.75
C GLN A 26 2.75 18.96 0.76
N LEU A 27 3.75 19.84 0.77
CA LEU A 27 3.83 20.95 -0.19
C LEU A 27 4.35 20.43 -1.55
N ARG A 28 3.54 20.60 -2.60
CA ARG A 28 3.90 20.29 -3.99
C ARG A 28 4.12 21.58 -4.77
N GLY A 29 5.36 21.80 -5.19
CA GLY A 29 5.82 23.00 -5.89
C GLY A 29 6.90 23.74 -5.09
N SER A 30 7.21 24.96 -5.50
CA SER A 30 8.21 25.79 -4.83
C SER A 30 7.67 26.31 -3.47
N PRO A 31 8.42 26.21 -2.37
CA PRO A 31 7.97 26.68 -1.04
C PRO A 31 7.95 28.21 -0.93
N ALA A 32 8.55 28.91 -1.89
CA ALA A 32 8.54 30.37 -1.94
C ALA A 32 8.49 30.87 -3.38
N LEU A 33 7.73 31.94 -3.59
CA LEU A 33 7.62 32.65 -4.87
C LEU A 33 8.20 34.05 -4.76
N TYR A 34 8.96 34.45 -5.79
CA TYR A 34 9.58 35.77 -5.89
C TYR A 34 9.04 36.54 -7.09
N CYS A 35 8.70 37.81 -6.88
CA CYS A 35 8.26 38.73 -7.92
C CYS A 35 9.36 39.72 -8.25
N ASN A 36 9.70 39.84 -9.55
CA ASN A 36 10.67 40.83 -10.03
C ASN A 36 10.06 42.22 -10.32
N GLY A 37 8.82 42.46 -9.89
CA GLY A 37 8.04 43.66 -10.20
C GLY A 37 7.11 43.52 -11.40
N ILE A 38 7.24 42.46 -12.20
CA ILE A 38 6.35 42.18 -13.35
C ILE A 38 5.87 40.73 -13.35
N TYR A 39 6.76 39.77 -13.07
CA TYR A 39 6.48 38.35 -13.14
C TYR A 39 6.91 37.62 -11.88
N TRP A 40 6.12 36.61 -11.50
CA TRP A 40 6.49 35.60 -10.54
C TRP A 40 7.41 34.58 -11.18
N ASN A 41 8.38 34.08 -10.43
CA ASN A 41 9.34 33.08 -10.89
C ASN A 41 8.75 31.66 -11.05
N ASP A 42 7.59 31.39 -10.44
CA ASP A 42 6.90 30.10 -10.46
C ASP A 42 5.41 30.30 -10.10
N THR A 43 4.65 29.21 -10.06
CA THR A 43 3.21 29.16 -9.76
C THR A 43 2.94 28.81 -8.29
N GLU A 44 1.75 29.17 -7.81
CA GLU A 44 1.32 28.87 -6.43
C GLU A 44 1.40 27.36 -6.14
N PRO A 45 2.13 26.93 -5.10
CA PRO A 45 2.24 25.52 -4.75
C PRO A 45 0.91 25.00 -4.17
N THR A 46 0.73 23.69 -4.19
CA THR A 46 -0.46 23.04 -3.63
C THR A 46 -0.10 22.20 -2.41
N CYS A 47 -0.88 22.33 -1.35
CA CYS A 47 -0.84 21.39 -0.23
C CYS A 47 -1.67 20.15 -0.58
N VAL A 48 -1.01 19.00 -0.69
CA VAL A 48 -1.67 17.72 -0.95
C VAL A 48 -1.76 16.94 0.34
N ALA A 49 -2.93 16.34 0.59
CA ALA A 49 -3.05 15.36 1.66
C ALA A 49 -2.07 14.20 1.39
N PRO A 50 -1.58 13.52 2.44
CA PRO A 50 -0.83 12.29 2.25
C PRO A 50 -1.71 11.29 1.49
N ALA A 51 -1.08 10.46 0.67
CA ALA A 51 -1.82 9.38 0.01
C ALA A 51 -2.29 8.40 1.09
N GLU A 52 -3.60 8.26 1.23
CA GLU A 52 -4.17 7.25 2.12
C GLU A 52 -3.81 5.85 1.61
N PRO A 53 -3.44 4.91 2.50
CA PRO A 53 -3.14 3.54 2.09
C PRO A 53 -4.37 2.88 1.46
N ALA A 54 -4.14 2.10 0.41
CA ALA A 54 -5.22 1.38 -0.25
C ALA A 54 -5.86 0.36 0.72
N VAL A 55 -7.18 0.46 0.91
CA VAL A 55 -7.96 -0.42 1.79
C VAL A 55 -8.42 -1.72 1.11
N SER A 56 -8.21 -1.82 -0.21
CA SER A 56 -8.55 -3.00 -1.01
C SER A 56 -7.39 -3.35 -1.94
N CYS A 57 -7.15 -4.66 -2.09
CA CYS A 57 -6.06 -5.18 -2.91
C CYS A 57 -6.54 -6.39 -3.71
N SER A 58 -6.60 -6.25 -5.04
CA SER A 58 -6.74 -7.39 -5.95
C SER A 58 -5.40 -7.98 -6.35
N PHE A 59 -4.31 -7.29 -6.03
CA PHE A 59 -2.96 -7.58 -6.51
C PHE A 59 -2.78 -7.46 -8.03
N GLU A 60 -3.68 -6.86 -8.81
CA GLU A 60 -3.57 -6.87 -10.27
C GLU A 60 -2.48 -5.96 -10.86
N ASN A 61 -2.20 -4.84 -10.20
CA ASN A 61 -1.18 -3.88 -10.66
C ASN A 61 0.10 -3.97 -9.81
N ASP A 62 -0.05 -4.10 -8.50
CA ASP A 62 1.04 -4.11 -7.53
C ASP A 62 0.60 -4.82 -6.23
N LEU A 63 1.33 -4.60 -5.13
CA LEU A 63 0.98 -5.12 -3.80
C LEU A 63 0.14 -4.15 -2.97
N CYS A 64 -0.27 -3.00 -3.53
CA CYS A 64 -1.04 -1.94 -2.89
C CYS A 64 -0.54 -1.54 -1.47
N GLY A 65 0.78 -1.64 -1.26
CA GLY A 65 1.46 -1.32 0.00
C GLY A 65 1.62 -2.49 0.97
N TRP A 66 1.10 -3.68 0.67
CA TRP A 66 1.44 -4.90 1.41
C TRP A 66 2.92 -5.25 1.21
N SER A 67 3.54 -5.78 2.26
CA SER A 67 4.96 -6.09 2.27
C SER A 67 5.24 -7.41 2.97
N ASN A 68 6.24 -8.14 2.48
CA ASN A 68 6.76 -9.30 3.20
C ASN A 68 7.52 -8.86 4.45
N ASP A 69 7.56 -9.74 5.44
CA ASP A 69 8.44 -9.57 6.59
C ASP A 69 9.92 -9.51 6.18
N PRO A 70 10.61 -8.38 6.42
CA PRO A 70 12.01 -8.23 6.02
C PRO A 70 12.96 -9.12 6.84
N SER A 71 12.53 -9.64 7.98
CA SER A 71 13.37 -10.44 8.89
C SER A 71 13.41 -11.92 8.54
N ASN A 72 12.59 -12.37 7.61
CA ASN A 72 12.42 -13.77 7.27
C ASN A 72 12.73 -14.04 5.78
N HIS A 73 13.22 -15.24 5.49
CA HIS A 73 13.56 -15.68 4.13
C HIS A 73 12.39 -16.39 3.43
N PHE A 74 11.37 -16.83 4.17
CA PHE A 74 10.17 -17.43 3.58
C PHE A 74 9.11 -16.37 3.31
N ASN A 75 8.91 -16.04 2.03
CA ASN A 75 8.12 -14.91 1.58
C ASN A 75 6.90 -15.34 0.78
N TRP A 76 5.84 -14.55 0.84
CA TRP A 76 4.75 -14.58 -0.10
C TRP A 76 5.20 -14.03 -1.45
N GLU A 77 4.80 -14.71 -2.52
CA GLU A 77 5.13 -14.35 -3.89
C GLU A 77 3.87 -13.98 -4.66
N ARG A 78 3.90 -12.87 -5.38
CA ARG A 78 2.84 -12.50 -6.31
C ARG A 78 2.96 -13.35 -7.57
N LYS A 79 2.01 -14.25 -7.79
CA LYS A 79 1.95 -15.13 -8.96
C LYS A 79 0.85 -14.69 -9.91
N ARG A 80 0.95 -15.16 -11.15
CA ARG A 80 -0.07 -15.00 -12.20
C ARG A 80 -0.46 -16.36 -12.75
N GLY A 81 -1.74 -16.55 -13.03
CA GLY A 81 -2.27 -17.78 -13.62
C GLY A 81 -2.07 -19.03 -12.75
N PRO A 82 -2.09 -20.24 -13.35
CA PRO A 82 -2.06 -21.49 -12.60
C PRO A 82 -0.83 -21.60 -11.70
N SER A 83 -1.04 -22.05 -10.46
CA SER A 83 0.08 -22.25 -9.54
C SER A 83 1.04 -23.32 -10.11
N GLN A 84 2.33 -23.00 -10.17
CA GLN A 84 3.38 -23.91 -10.64
C GLN A 84 3.99 -24.73 -9.48
N SER A 85 3.15 -25.19 -8.55
CA SER A 85 3.63 -26.02 -7.44
C SER A 85 4.26 -27.31 -7.96
N PHE A 86 5.32 -27.78 -7.28
CA PHE A 86 5.98 -29.06 -7.56
C PHE A 86 5.03 -30.27 -7.41
N THR A 87 3.90 -30.09 -6.72
CA THR A 87 2.82 -31.08 -6.65
C THR A 87 1.78 -30.85 -7.75
N ALA A 88 1.74 -31.76 -8.73
CA ALA A 88 0.71 -31.76 -9.76
C ALA A 88 -0.71 -31.75 -9.15
N GLY A 89 -1.58 -30.88 -9.65
CA GLY A 89 -2.97 -30.75 -9.18
C GLY A 89 -3.15 -29.90 -7.92
N THR A 90 -2.20 -29.01 -7.60
CA THR A 90 -2.30 -28.09 -6.45
C THR A 90 -2.33 -26.62 -6.89
N GLY A 91 -2.98 -25.79 -6.06
CA GLY A 91 -3.19 -24.36 -6.27
C GLY A 91 -4.30 -24.00 -7.28
N PRO A 92 -4.67 -22.72 -7.36
CA PRO A 92 -5.78 -22.29 -8.19
C PRO A 92 -5.40 -22.26 -9.68
N SER A 93 -6.36 -22.52 -10.56
CA SER A 93 -6.21 -22.39 -12.02
C SER A 93 -6.22 -20.92 -12.50
N ALA A 94 -6.83 -20.04 -11.72
CA ALA A 94 -6.95 -18.61 -11.96
C ALA A 94 -7.13 -17.87 -10.63
N ASP A 95 -6.82 -16.58 -10.61
CA ASP A 95 -7.12 -15.71 -9.46
C ASP A 95 -8.65 -15.50 -9.30
N HIS A 96 -9.07 -15.03 -8.14
CA HIS A 96 -10.49 -14.77 -7.87
C HIS A 96 -11.04 -13.51 -8.57
N THR A 97 -10.22 -12.48 -8.75
CA THR A 97 -10.63 -11.17 -9.25
C THR A 97 -11.03 -11.23 -10.72
N LEU A 98 -10.15 -11.75 -11.56
CA LEU A 98 -10.38 -11.83 -13.01
C LEU A 98 -10.90 -13.21 -13.44
N GLY A 99 -10.63 -14.27 -12.67
CA GLY A 99 -11.01 -15.63 -13.06
C GLY A 99 -10.29 -16.10 -14.32
N THR A 100 -9.16 -15.47 -14.66
CA THR A 100 -8.37 -15.78 -15.86
C THR A 100 -6.93 -16.18 -15.50
N ASN A 101 -6.19 -16.69 -16.47
CA ASN A 101 -4.77 -16.96 -16.31
C ASN A 101 -3.89 -15.68 -16.31
N GLN A 102 -4.48 -14.50 -16.46
CA GLN A 102 -3.78 -13.22 -16.46
C GLN A 102 -3.83 -12.51 -15.10
N GLY A 103 -4.78 -12.89 -14.23
CA GLY A 103 -4.90 -12.26 -12.94
C GLY A 103 -3.90 -12.78 -11.91
N HIS A 104 -3.83 -12.06 -10.80
CA HIS A 104 -2.76 -12.16 -9.83
C HIS A 104 -3.27 -12.46 -8.43
N TYR A 105 -2.45 -13.17 -7.67
CA TYR A 105 -2.73 -13.49 -6.28
C TYR A 105 -1.42 -13.68 -5.51
N MET A 106 -1.52 -13.59 -4.18
CA MET A 106 -0.40 -13.91 -3.29
C MET A 106 -0.36 -15.42 -3.03
N TYR A 107 0.83 -16.00 -3.14
CA TYR A 107 1.07 -17.44 -3.07
C TYR A 107 2.26 -17.76 -2.18
N VAL A 108 2.15 -18.86 -1.44
CA VAL A 108 3.26 -19.50 -0.73
C VAL A 108 3.29 -20.98 -1.08
N ASP A 109 4.48 -21.50 -1.37
CA ASP A 109 4.67 -22.93 -1.59
C ASP A 109 5.09 -23.62 -0.29
N ALA A 110 4.19 -24.42 0.27
CA ALA A 110 4.43 -25.20 1.47
C ALA A 110 5.03 -26.60 1.19
N SER A 111 5.33 -26.93 -0.07
CA SER A 111 5.95 -28.21 -0.43
C SER A 111 7.42 -28.31 0.00
N ILE A 112 7.95 -29.53 0.01
CA ILE A 112 9.36 -29.84 0.35
C ILE A 112 10.29 -28.98 -0.52
N PRO A 113 11.32 -28.30 0.04
CA PRO A 113 12.01 -28.63 1.30
C PRO A 113 11.58 -27.81 2.54
N ARG A 114 10.34 -27.30 2.60
CA ARG A 114 9.90 -26.49 3.74
C ARG A 114 9.89 -27.28 5.06
N ASP A 115 10.49 -26.69 6.09
CA ASP A 115 10.50 -27.25 7.45
C ASP A 115 9.20 -26.95 8.20
N VAL A 116 8.82 -27.86 9.11
CA VAL A 116 7.64 -27.67 9.97
C VAL A 116 7.88 -26.50 10.91
N GLY A 117 7.02 -25.50 10.85
CA GLY A 117 7.10 -24.30 11.69
C GLY A 117 7.68 -23.07 10.99
N GLU A 118 8.13 -23.18 9.74
CA GLU A 118 8.39 -22.00 8.91
C GLU A 118 7.09 -21.22 8.68
N ASN A 119 7.17 -19.90 8.80
CA ASN A 119 6.04 -19.00 8.56
C ASN A 119 6.41 -18.01 7.48
N ALA A 120 5.46 -17.62 6.64
CA ALA A 120 5.59 -16.47 5.76
C ALA A 120 4.62 -15.40 6.22
N LEU A 121 5.13 -14.21 6.53
CA LEU A 121 4.34 -13.10 7.06
C LEU A 121 4.20 -12.02 5.98
N LEU A 122 2.96 -11.59 5.76
CA LEU A 122 2.61 -10.49 4.87
C LEU A 122 1.91 -9.42 5.70
N TYR A 123 2.51 -8.24 5.76
CA TYR A 123 1.99 -7.09 6.49
C TYR A 123 1.18 -6.19 5.55
N SER A 124 0.03 -5.73 6.03
CA SER A 124 -0.71 -4.66 5.37
C SER A 124 0.00 -3.32 5.56
N PRO A 125 -0.39 -2.28 4.81
CA PRO A 125 -0.15 -0.91 5.23
C PRO A 125 -0.68 -0.64 6.65
N VAL A 126 -0.12 0.38 7.29
CA VAL A 126 -0.66 0.91 8.54
C VAL A 126 -1.88 1.75 8.20
N TYR A 127 -3.03 1.35 8.73
CA TYR A 127 -4.31 2.02 8.49
C TYR A 127 -4.64 2.98 9.64
N PRO A 128 -5.19 4.17 9.35
CA PRO A 128 -5.54 5.13 10.39
C PRO A 128 -6.67 4.63 11.30
N SER A 129 -6.77 5.23 12.48
CA SER A 129 -7.67 4.76 13.55
C SER A 129 -9.15 4.92 13.18
N ASP A 130 -9.50 5.91 12.38
CA ASP A 130 -10.87 6.17 11.91
C ASP A 130 -11.44 4.99 11.10
N ILE A 131 -10.62 4.31 10.30
CA ILE A 131 -11.05 3.13 9.53
C ILE A 131 -10.85 1.80 10.27
N THR A 132 -10.08 1.78 11.36
CA THR A 132 -9.82 0.55 12.15
C THR A 132 -10.61 0.47 13.45
N THR A 133 -11.19 1.59 13.93
CA THR A 133 -11.98 1.65 15.19
C THR A 133 -13.49 1.80 14.97
N THR A 134 -13.92 1.97 13.71
CA THR A 134 -15.32 1.87 13.30
C THR A 134 -15.71 0.40 13.08
N ASP A 135 -16.99 0.10 12.80
CA ASP A 135 -17.50 -1.25 12.45
C ASP A 135 -16.92 -1.76 11.11
N SER A 136 -15.60 -1.95 11.06
CA SER A 136 -14.85 -2.34 9.88
C SER A 136 -14.64 -3.84 9.84
N CYS A 137 -14.75 -4.41 8.63
CA CYS A 137 -14.58 -5.84 8.38
C CYS A 137 -13.40 -6.08 7.46
N PHE A 138 -12.43 -6.88 7.89
CA PHE A 138 -11.39 -7.40 7.02
C PHE A 138 -11.89 -8.68 6.33
N SER A 139 -11.83 -8.70 4.99
CA SER A 139 -12.29 -9.84 4.20
C SER A 139 -11.31 -10.13 3.07
N PHE A 140 -11.13 -11.41 2.75
CA PHE A 140 -10.23 -11.86 1.69
C PHE A 140 -10.68 -13.22 1.15
N TYR A 141 -10.32 -13.50 -0.09
CA TYR A 141 -10.47 -14.82 -0.70
C TYR A 141 -9.20 -15.62 -0.51
N PHE A 142 -9.34 -16.91 -0.23
CA PHE A 142 -8.20 -17.82 -0.10
C PHE A 142 -8.47 -19.14 -0.81
N HIS A 143 -7.39 -19.76 -1.30
CA HIS A 143 -7.42 -21.10 -1.86
C HIS A 143 -6.37 -21.95 -1.16
N LYS A 144 -6.79 -23.05 -0.53
CA LYS A 144 -5.91 -23.97 0.18
C LYS A 144 -6.27 -25.40 -0.20
N TYR A 145 -5.31 -26.12 -0.78
CA TYR A 145 -5.49 -27.51 -1.18
C TYR A 145 -4.22 -28.30 -0.85
N GLY A 146 -4.38 -29.53 -0.34
CA GLY A 146 -3.27 -30.42 0.02
C GLY A 146 -3.21 -30.76 1.51
N ARG A 147 -2.79 -32.00 1.80
CA ARG A 147 -2.84 -32.63 3.15
C ARG A 147 -1.90 -31.98 4.18
N ASN A 148 -0.81 -31.36 3.74
CA ASN A 148 0.21 -30.73 4.58
C ASN A 148 0.32 -29.22 4.33
N SER A 149 -0.77 -28.57 3.91
CA SER A 149 -0.78 -27.16 3.48
C SER A 149 -0.64 -26.12 4.63
N GLY A 150 -0.26 -26.54 5.83
CA GLY A 150 -0.11 -25.64 6.99
C GLY A 150 -1.42 -24.97 7.44
N ALA A 151 -1.31 -23.77 8.01
CA ALA A 151 -2.43 -22.93 8.45
C ALA A 151 -2.29 -21.51 7.91
N LEU A 152 -3.42 -20.84 7.66
CA LEU A 152 -3.47 -19.41 7.32
C LEU A 152 -4.15 -18.68 8.49
N ASN A 153 -3.44 -17.76 9.11
CA ASN A 153 -3.93 -16.97 10.24
C ASN A 153 -3.89 -15.48 9.89
N ALA A 154 -4.88 -14.72 10.36
CA ALA A 154 -4.92 -13.27 10.26
C ALA A 154 -4.89 -12.66 11.66
N TYR A 155 -4.04 -11.65 11.86
CA TYR A 155 -3.86 -10.99 13.15
C TYR A 155 -3.99 -9.48 12.99
N VAL A 156 -4.50 -8.82 14.03
CA VAL A 156 -4.50 -7.36 14.13
C VAL A 156 -3.30 -6.95 14.98
N LYS A 157 -2.44 -6.09 14.43
CA LYS A 157 -1.33 -5.46 15.15
C LYS A 157 -1.61 -3.96 15.25
N LEU A 158 -1.65 -3.44 16.46
CA LEU A 158 -1.73 -2.01 16.71
C LEU A 158 -0.31 -1.43 16.63
N GLU A 159 -0.13 -0.36 15.87
CA GLU A 159 1.08 0.46 15.93
C GLU A 159 0.96 1.44 17.12
N GLY A 160 2.04 1.56 17.89
CA GLY A 160 2.11 2.36 19.11
C GLY A 160 2.92 3.64 18.94
#